data_AF-A0A8C1B7F3-F1
#
_entry.id   AF-A0A8C1B7F3-F1
#
_cell.length_a   1.000
_cell.length_b   1.000
_cell.length_c   1.000
_cell.angle_alpha   90.00
_cell.angle_beta   90.00
_cell.angle_gamma   90.00
#
_symmetry.space_group_name_H-M   'P 1'
#
loop_
_entity.id
_entity.type
_entity.pdbx_description
1 polymer ?
#
loop_
_entity_poly.entity_id
_entity_poly.type
_entity_poly.pdbx_seq_one_letter_code
_entity_poly.pdbx_strand_id
1 'polypeptide(L)'
;MSDSGSDEDITAEDGGSTESVRKGCDALVSTQRSKLQQRRAKLNQQINRELRLRSGAENLYRASSNPKVKETVALELSFVNSNLQLLKEELEELNSSMNVYQTESETVSVPMIPLGLKETKEIDMSVPLQDFISEHYSEDASLYLNEIRDFMELRQAMRTPSRNEAGQELLMDYYNQLYFLDQRFFSPHRSLGVHFHWYDSLTGVPSVQRALAFEKGSVLFNIGALYTQIGARQDRSTLTGIQNAIDAFQRAAGAFLYLQENFSHAPSLDMSSPALSMLVRLMVAQVQECVCEKVILDMQDNNLNVLLQAAQEAARVSDVYSLVLQAMSVPLLKDYVPFSWISMVQVKTHHFRALAHYYTAVALCDCPGELLNISVFCAGENELVLFHFEGKAHLRKAIIRHEEALRLHSVCKMLRKMDILQEVLSHAHACSLEKYSEIDQEDDFCEVAEAPEIQCESHTQQKPDIKTPDFSGVRVTDIFQRLGPLSVFAARNRWVRRHACLVRGEAGLGLTLRGDSPVLVAGVLPGGCAAEAGLREGDYIVAVNGADCRWAEHAEVVHALKSCTERGLELDVITLQSHEVQSVHICISDKYCPPNKPYINLDFI
;
A
#
# COMPACT_ATOMS: atom_id res chain seq x y z
N MET A 1 -17.52 -22.25 -24.93
CA MET A 1 -16.26 -22.98 -25.14
C MET A 1 -15.39 -22.68 -23.94
N SER A 2 -15.44 -23.61 -22.99
CA SER A 2 -14.79 -23.58 -21.69
C SER A 2 -13.33 -23.97 -21.86
N ASP A 3 -12.42 -23.07 -21.48
CA ASP A 3 -10.98 -23.35 -21.43
C ASP A 3 -10.58 -23.41 -19.95
N SER A 4 -10.59 -24.63 -19.42
CA SER A 4 -10.16 -24.99 -18.07
C SER A 4 -8.64 -25.21 -18.09
N GLY A 5 -7.87 -24.18 -17.76
CA GLY A 5 -6.45 -24.30 -17.49
C GLY A 5 -6.23 -24.41 -15.98
N SER A 6 -5.87 -25.59 -15.51
CA SER A 6 -5.39 -25.84 -14.15
C SER A 6 -4.03 -25.17 -13.91
N ASP A 7 -3.97 -24.28 -12.92
CA ASP A 7 -2.71 -23.74 -12.38
C ASP A 7 -2.01 -24.85 -11.57
N GLU A 8 -0.97 -25.46 -12.15
CA GLU A 8 -0.07 -26.35 -11.40
C GLU A 8 0.90 -25.52 -10.55
N ASP A 9 0.77 -25.68 -9.23
CA ASP A 9 1.74 -25.25 -8.22
C ASP A 9 3.10 -25.94 -8.47
N ILE A 10 4.11 -25.17 -8.86
CA ILE A 10 5.49 -25.64 -8.90
C ILE A 10 6.07 -25.51 -7.50
N THR A 11 6.18 -26.64 -6.82
CA THR A 11 6.97 -26.80 -5.60
C THR A 11 8.46 -26.63 -5.93
N ALA A 12 9.11 -25.66 -5.26
CA ALA A 12 10.54 -25.40 -5.41
C ALA A 12 11.34 -26.39 -4.55
N GLU A 13 12.08 -27.29 -5.18
CA GLU A 13 13.16 -28.04 -4.53
C GLU A 13 14.43 -27.19 -4.39
N ASP A 14 15.11 -27.42 -3.26
CA ASP A 14 16.26 -26.74 -2.69
C ASP A 14 17.53 -26.89 -3.55
N GLY A 15 18.24 -25.78 -3.78
CA GLY A 15 19.51 -25.74 -4.53
C GLY A 15 20.07 -24.32 -4.63
N GLY A 16 21.11 -24.03 -3.84
CA GLY A 16 21.64 -22.68 -3.63
C GLY A 16 22.15 -21.93 -4.86
N SER A 17 21.53 -20.76 -5.11
CA SER A 17 22.18 -19.51 -5.52
C SER A 17 21.26 -18.34 -5.16
N THR A 18 21.80 -17.28 -4.57
CA THR A 18 21.06 -16.11 -4.05
C THR A 18 20.59 -15.14 -5.17
N GLU A 19 20.08 -15.68 -6.28
CA GLU A 19 19.83 -14.91 -7.52
C GLU A 19 18.34 -14.82 -7.93
N SER A 20 17.38 -15.21 -7.09
CA SER A 20 15.97 -15.37 -7.51
C SER A 20 14.95 -14.34 -7.00
N VAL A 21 15.28 -13.45 -6.06
CA VAL A 21 14.26 -12.63 -5.35
C VAL A 21 13.78 -11.38 -6.13
N ARG A 22 14.52 -10.93 -7.16
CA ARG A 22 14.26 -9.65 -7.86
C ARG A 22 13.59 -9.77 -9.23
N LYS A 23 12.72 -10.76 -9.43
CA LYS A 23 12.00 -10.91 -10.71
C LYS A 23 10.53 -10.50 -10.55
N GLY A 24 10.10 -9.54 -11.37
CA GLY A 24 8.68 -9.24 -11.56
C GLY A 24 7.99 -10.36 -12.35
N CYS A 25 6.67 -10.28 -12.51
CA CYS A 25 5.96 -11.24 -13.36
C CYS A 25 6.44 -11.17 -14.81
N ASP A 26 6.68 -12.33 -15.40
CA ASP A 26 6.97 -12.45 -16.83
C ASP A 26 5.78 -11.91 -17.65
N ALA A 27 6.05 -11.00 -18.58
CA ALA A 27 5.04 -10.43 -19.47
C ALA A 27 4.43 -11.49 -20.41
N LEU A 28 5.13 -12.60 -20.64
CA LEU A 28 4.69 -13.71 -21.49
C LEU A 28 3.70 -14.66 -20.78
N VAL A 29 3.76 -14.74 -19.44
CA VAL A 29 2.83 -15.54 -18.63
C VAL A 29 1.62 -14.66 -18.25
N SER A 30 0.71 -14.50 -19.20
CA SER A 30 -0.41 -13.55 -19.06
C SER A 30 -1.60 -14.13 -18.28
N THR A 31 -1.53 -14.09 -16.94
CA THR A 31 -2.72 -14.29 -16.07
C THR A 31 -3.82 -13.28 -16.40
N GLN A 32 -5.09 -13.58 -16.06
CA GLN A 32 -6.19 -12.62 -16.25
C GLN A 32 -5.92 -11.27 -15.55
N ARG A 33 -5.25 -11.32 -14.38
CA ARG A 33 -4.83 -10.16 -13.59
C ARG A 33 -3.77 -9.32 -14.30
N SER A 34 -2.76 -9.96 -14.91
CA SER A 34 -1.74 -9.23 -15.67
C SER A 34 -2.30 -8.64 -16.97
N LYS A 35 -3.25 -9.31 -17.63
CA LYS A 35 -3.99 -8.77 -18.78
C LYS A 35 -4.80 -7.51 -18.41
N LEU A 36 -5.50 -7.52 -17.28
CA LEU A 36 -6.22 -6.34 -16.78
C LEU A 36 -5.27 -5.18 -16.53
N GLN A 37 -4.13 -5.42 -15.87
CA GLN A 37 -3.13 -4.40 -15.61
C GLN A 37 -2.52 -3.85 -16.91
N GLN A 38 -2.21 -4.70 -17.90
CA GLN A 38 -1.70 -4.24 -19.20
C GLN A 38 -2.71 -3.38 -19.95
N ARG A 39 -4.00 -3.77 -19.93
CA ARG A 39 -5.08 -2.99 -20.56
C ARG A 39 -5.25 -1.64 -19.87
N ARG A 40 -5.20 -1.63 -18.54
CA ARG A 40 -5.26 -0.42 -17.72
C ARG A 40 -4.10 0.53 -18.02
N ALA A 41 -2.87 0.00 -18.11
CA ALA A 41 -1.70 0.77 -18.50
C ALA A 41 -1.83 1.40 -19.89
N LYS A 42 -2.39 0.67 -20.85
CA LYS A 42 -2.66 1.19 -22.19
C LYS A 42 -3.71 2.31 -22.17
N LEU A 43 -4.81 2.14 -21.43
CA LEU A 43 -5.83 3.17 -21.27
C LEU A 43 -5.27 4.43 -20.61
N ASN A 44 -4.48 4.28 -19.54
CA ASN A 44 -3.82 5.39 -18.86
C ASN A 44 -2.88 6.17 -19.79
N GLN A 45 -2.20 5.50 -20.71
CA GLN A 45 -1.42 6.16 -21.76
C GLN A 45 -2.28 6.94 -22.74
N GLN A 46 -3.42 6.37 -23.16
CA GLN A 46 -4.38 7.03 -24.06
C GLN A 46 -5.03 8.25 -23.40
N ILE A 47 -5.51 8.13 -22.15
CA ILE A 47 -6.05 9.23 -21.37
C ILE A 47 -5.03 10.36 -21.25
N ASN A 48 -3.78 10.03 -20.94
CA ASN A 48 -2.71 11.03 -20.85
C ASN A 48 -2.48 11.75 -22.19
N ARG A 49 -2.52 11.02 -23.32
CA ARG A 49 -2.41 11.62 -24.66
C ARG A 49 -3.57 12.60 -24.91
N GLU A 50 -4.80 12.17 -24.67
CA GLU A 50 -5.98 13.00 -24.87
C GLU A 50 -6.02 14.23 -23.95
N LEU A 51 -5.58 14.10 -22.69
CA LEU A 51 -5.44 15.25 -21.78
C LEU A 51 -4.45 16.29 -22.32
N ARG A 52 -3.32 15.87 -22.91
CA ARG A 52 -2.37 16.79 -23.54
C ARG A 52 -2.94 17.47 -24.77
N LEU A 53 -3.67 16.73 -25.61
CA LEU A 53 -4.36 17.29 -26.78
C LEU A 53 -5.37 18.34 -26.34
N ARG A 54 -6.16 18.06 -25.30
CA ARG A 54 -7.10 19.01 -24.70
C ARG A 54 -6.39 20.27 -24.22
N SER A 55 -5.33 20.15 -23.42
CA SER A 55 -4.59 21.33 -22.93
C SER A 55 -4.00 22.16 -24.07
N GLY A 56 -3.47 21.50 -25.11
CA GLY A 56 -2.98 22.16 -26.32
C GLY A 56 -4.08 22.92 -27.05
N ALA A 57 -5.25 22.30 -27.24
CA ALA A 57 -6.42 22.92 -27.84
C ALA A 57 -6.94 24.11 -27.02
N GLU A 58 -7.05 23.98 -25.69
CA GLU A 58 -7.46 25.08 -24.80
C GLU A 58 -6.50 26.29 -24.91
N ASN A 59 -5.19 26.02 -24.91
CA ASN A 59 -4.19 27.08 -25.05
C ASN A 59 -4.28 27.76 -26.43
N LEU A 60 -4.46 26.99 -27.50
CA LEU A 60 -4.63 27.54 -28.85
C LEU A 60 -5.93 28.35 -28.97
N TYR A 61 -7.02 27.88 -28.36
CA TYR A 61 -8.30 28.60 -28.33
C TYR A 61 -8.16 29.95 -27.62
N ARG A 62 -7.46 29.98 -26.48
CA ARG A 62 -7.19 31.20 -25.71
C ARG A 62 -6.25 32.16 -26.46
N ALA A 63 -5.24 31.64 -27.15
CA ALA A 63 -4.24 32.44 -27.86
C ALA A 63 -4.71 32.96 -29.23
N SER A 64 -5.63 32.27 -29.90
CA SER A 64 -6.12 32.67 -31.22
C SER A 64 -7.06 33.87 -31.14
N SER A 65 -6.92 34.80 -32.08
CA SER A 65 -7.88 35.91 -32.30
C SER A 65 -8.77 35.70 -33.53
N ASN A 66 -8.51 34.64 -34.31
CA ASN A 66 -9.24 34.36 -35.54
C ASN A 66 -10.52 33.54 -35.24
N PRO A 67 -11.72 34.03 -35.61
CA PRO A 67 -12.98 33.36 -35.27
C PRO A 67 -13.11 31.97 -35.90
N LYS A 68 -12.64 31.77 -37.14
CA LYS A 68 -12.69 30.45 -37.81
C LYS A 68 -11.81 29.43 -37.10
N VAL A 69 -10.60 29.85 -36.70
CA VAL A 69 -9.69 29.00 -35.93
C VAL A 69 -10.29 28.64 -34.58
N LYS A 70 -10.93 29.59 -33.89
CA LYS A 70 -11.63 29.31 -32.62
C LYS A 70 -12.76 28.29 -32.80
N GLU A 71 -13.56 28.41 -33.85
CA GLU A 71 -14.65 27.48 -34.13
C GLU A 71 -14.12 26.06 -34.40
N THR A 72 -13.07 25.92 -35.23
CA THR A 72 -12.42 24.63 -35.45
C THR A 72 -11.84 24.05 -34.15
N VAL A 73 -11.15 24.86 -33.35
CA VAL A 73 -10.58 24.40 -32.07
C VAL A 73 -11.67 24.02 -31.07
N ALA A 74 -12.81 24.69 -31.06
CA ALA A 74 -13.95 24.32 -30.21
C ALA A 74 -14.56 22.97 -30.59
N LEU A 75 -14.66 22.67 -31.88
CA LEU A 75 -15.09 21.36 -32.38
C LEU A 75 -14.08 20.25 -32.02
N GLU A 76 -12.79 20.51 -32.18
CA GLU A 76 -11.75 19.56 -31.75
C GLU A 76 -11.77 19.33 -30.24
N LEU A 77 -11.99 20.39 -29.45
CA LEU A 77 -12.11 20.28 -28.00
C LEU A 77 -13.30 19.41 -27.58
N SER A 78 -14.44 19.53 -28.29
CA SER A 78 -15.60 18.68 -28.01
C SER A 78 -15.34 17.21 -28.35
N PHE A 79 -14.65 16.94 -29.47
CA PHE A 79 -14.22 15.58 -29.84
C PHE A 79 -13.25 14.98 -28.81
N VAL A 80 -12.23 15.72 -28.39
CA VAL A 80 -11.27 15.28 -27.36
C VAL A 80 -11.96 15.03 -26.02
N ASN A 81 -12.91 15.88 -25.62
CA ASN A 81 -13.68 15.68 -24.39
C ASN A 81 -14.56 14.41 -24.46
N SER A 82 -15.18 14.15 -25.60
CA SER A 82 -15.97 12.93 -25.83
C SER A 82 -15.08 11.67 -25.75
N ASN A 83 -13.92 11.68 -26.40
CA ASN A 83 -12.97 10.56 -26.32
C ASN A 83 -12.42 10.35 -24.90
N LEU A 84 -12.11 11.43 -24.18
CA LEU A 84 -11.70 11.37 -22.78
C LEU A 84 -12.76 10.74 -21.91
N GLN A 85 -14.03 11.06 -22.14
CA GLN A 85 -15.14 10.47 -21.40
C GLN A 85 -15.22 8.95 -21.66
N LEU A 86 -15.17 8.52 -22.92
CA LEU A 86 -15.20 7.10 -23.28
C LEU A 86 -14.03 6.31 -22.66
N LEU A 87 -12.81 6.86 -22.70
CA LEU A 87 -11.64 6.21 -22.11
C LEU A 87 -11.73 6.11 -20.59
N LYS A 88 -12.32 7.13 -19.92
CA LYS A 88 -12.56 7.11 -18.48
C LYS A 88 -13.62 6.08 -18.10
N GLU A 89 -14.70 5.98 -18.87
CA GLU A 89 -15.74 4.96 -18.68
C GLU A 89 -15.18 3.55 -18.85
N GLU A 90 -14.32 3.32 -19.87
CA GLU A 90 -13.65 2.03 -20.05
C GLU A 90 -12.73 1.70 -18.88
N LEU A 91 -11.98 2.68 -18.37
CA LEU A 91 -11.12 2.51 -17.20
C LEU A 91 -11.94 2.23 -15.93
N GLU A 92 -13.07 2.91 -15.74
CA GLU A 92 -13.98 2.65 -14.62
C GLU A 92 -14.54 1.22 -14.67
N GLU A 93 -14.88 0.71 -15.86
CA GLU A 93 -15.32 -0.69 -16.03
C GLU A 93 -14.21 -1.68 -15.62
N LEU A 94 -12.95 -1.39 -15.96
CA LEU A 94 -11.81 -2.21 -15.50
C LEU A 94 -11.60 -2.12 -13.98
N ASN A 95 -11.66 -0.91 -13.39
CA ASN A 95 -11.50 -0.73 -11.94
C ASN A 95 -12.68 -1.33 -11.14
N SER A 96 -13.80 -1.54 -11.80
CA SER A 96 -14.98 -2.22 -11.26
C SER A 96 -14.94 -3.75 -11.43
N SER A 97 -13.89 -4.30 -12.05
CA SER A 97 -13.77 -5.74 -12.30
C SER A 97 -13.23 -6.46 -11.07
N MET A 98 -14.12 -6.81 -10.14
CA MET A 98 -13.76 -7.45 -8.86
C MET A 98 -13.54 -8.97 -9.00
N ASN A 99 -14.24 -9.65 -9.91
CA ASN A 99 -14.24 -11.11 -10.07
C ASN A 99 -12.83 -11.71 -10.26
N VAL A 100 -11.96 -11.00 -10.98
CA VAL A 100 -10.62 -11.50 -11.32
C VAL A 100 -9.70 -11.62 -10.10
N TYR A 101 -10.06 -10.99 -8.97
CA TYR A 101 -9.30 -11.05 -7.72
C TYR A 101 -9.94 -11.95 -6.66
N GLN A 102 -11.15 -12.46 -6.90
CA GLN A 102 -11.81 -13.37 -5.96
C GLN A 102 -11.17 -14.75 -6.00
N THR A 103 -11.47 -15.56 -5.00
CA THR A 103 -11.08 -16.97 -4.96
C THR A 103 -11.73 -17.75 -6.10
N GLU A 104 -11.08 -18.83 -6.54
CA GLU A 104 -11.62 -19.75 -7.57
C GLU A 104 -12.40 -20.91 -6.97
N SER A 105 -12.53 -20.95 -5.63
CA SER A 105 -13.36 -21.92 -4.92
C SER A 105 -14.81 -21.85 -5.38
N GLU A 106 -15.48 -23.01 -5.43
CA GLU A 106 -16.91 -23.14 -5.76
C GLU A 106 -17.83 -22.59 -4.64
N THR A 107 -17.26 -22.18 -3.51
CA THR A 107 -18.02 -21.73 -2.35
C THR A 107 -18.57 -20.32 -2.51
N VAL A 108 -19.86 -20.17 -2.22
CA VAL A 108 -20.62 -18.93 -2.44
C VAL A 108 -20.40 -17.96 -1.27
N SER A 109 -19.44 -17.04 -1.41
CA SER A 109 -19.20 -15.96 -0.44
C SER A 109 -19.37 -14.58 -1.09
N VAL A 110 -19.76 -13.58 -0.31
CA VAL A 110 -19.93 -12.21 -0.82
C VAL A 110 -18.59 -11.69 -1.34
N PRO A 111 -18.49 -11.18 -2.58
CA PRO A 111 -17.22 -10.70 -3.11
C PRO A 111 -16.64 -9.53 -2.31
N MET A 112 -15.30 -9.49 -2.19
CA MET A 112 -14.58 -8.36 -1.59
C MET A 112 -14.21 -7.32 -2.65
N ILE A 113 -14.01 -6.06 -2.24
CA ILE A 113 -13.56 -4.94 -3.08
C ILE A 113 -12.02 -4.86 -3.01
N PRO A 114 -11.29 -5.34 -4.04
CA PRO A 114 -9.85 -5.16 -4.16
C PRO A 114 -9.51 -3.79 -4.75
N LEU A 115 -8.30 -3.32 -4.46
CA LEU A 115 -7.70 -2.16 -5.09
C LEU A 115 -6.77 -2.56 -6.22
N GLY A 116 -6.93 -1.91 -7.37
CA GLY A 116 -5.94 -2.00 -8.44
C GLY A 116 -4.66 -1.25 -8.06
N LEU A 117 -3.50 -1.80 -8.43
CA LEU A 117 -2.21 -1.14 -8.21
C LEU A 117 -2.13 0.17 -9.00
N LYS A 118 -1.48 1.18 -8.42
CA LYS A 118 -1.01 2.36 -9.16
C LYS A 118 0.01 1.92 -10.19
N GLU A 119 -0.04 2.58 -11.34
CA GLU A 119 0.87 2.32 -12.44
C GLU A 119 1.88 3.45 -12.55
N THR A 120 3.09 3.10 -12.99
CA THR A 120 4.15 4.06 -13.30
C THR A 120 4.72 3.82 -14.68
N LYS A 121 5.23 4.89 -15.29
CA LYS A 121 6.05 4.80 -16.48
C LYS A 121 7.44 4.26 -16.18
N GLU A 122 8.08 3.77 -17.23
CA GLU A 122 9.50 3.57 -17.27
C GLU A 122 10.21 4.93 -17.15
N ILE A 123 11.30 4.96 -16.40
CA ILE A 123 12.08 6.16 -16.13
C ILE A 123 13.53 5.74 -16.22
N ASP A 124 14.27 6.30 -17.16
CA ASP A 124 15.71 6.09 -17.21
C ASP A 124 16.43 7.05 -16.24
N MET A 125 17.08 6.48 -15.23
CA MET A 125 17.89 7.21 -14.25
C MET A 125 19.40 7.04 -14.51
N SER A 126 19.79 6.34 -15.57
CA SER A 126 21.19 5.97 -15.81
C SER A 126 22.09 7.18 -16.00
N VAL A 127 21.68 8.13 -16.85
CA VAL A 127 22.47 9.36 -17.09
C VAL A 127 22.50 10.27 -15.85
N PRO A 128 21.36 10.63 -15.23
CA PRO A 128 21.38 11.45 -14.02
C PRO A 128 22.21 10.89 -12.86
N LEU A 129 22.19 9.55 -12.65
CA LEU A 129 22.99 8.92 -11.62
C LEU A 129 24.48 8.96 -11.96
N GLN A 130 24.88 8.71 -13.21
CA GLN A 130 26.28 8.82 -13.64
C GLN A 130 26.82 10.24 -13.50
N ASP A 131 26.04 11.24 -13.92
CA ASP A 131 26.39 12.65 -13.77
C ASP A 131 26.54 13.02 -12.29
N PHE A 132 25.68 12.48 -11.42
CA PHE A 132 25.78 12.71 -9.99
C PHE A 132 27.04 12.05 -9.39
N ILE A 133 27.37 10.82 -9.76
CA ILE A 133 28.59 10.12 -9.32
C ILE A 133 29.83 10.91 -9.74
N SER A 134 29.91 11.32 -11.00
CA SER A 134 31.05 12.06 -11.55
C SER A 134 31.23 13.41 -10.86
N GLU A 135 30.15 14.17 -10.67
CA GLU A 135 30.23 15.53 -10.14
C GLU A 135 30.35 15.58 -8.61
N HIS A 136 29.53 14.81 -7.89
CA HIS A 136 29.44 14.89 -6.42
C HIS A 136 30.50 14.03 -5.74
N TYR A 137 30.66 12.79 -6.21
CA TYR A 137 31.61 11.85 -5.61
C TYR A 137 33.01 11.98 -6.22
N SER A 138 33.15 12.67 -7.36
CA SER A 138 34.42 12.77 -8.10
C SER A 138 35.00 11.40 -8.43
N GLU A 139 34.10 10.46 -8.77
CA GLU A 139 34.44 9.09 -9.15
C GLU A 139 34.08 8.84 -10.62
N ASP A 140 34.75 7.87 -11.25
CA ASP A 140 34.39 7.43 -12.59
C ASP A 140 33.07 6.64 -12.54
N ALA A 141 32.02 7.23 -13.11
CA ALA A 141 30.69 6.63 -13.14
C ALA A 141 30.62 5.30 -13.93
N SER A 142 31.58 5.03 -14.82
CA SER A 142 31.64 3.78 -15.58
C SER A 142 31.83 2.55 -14.67
N LEU A 143 32.42 2.75 -13.48
CA LEU A 143 32.66 1.71 -12.48
C LEU A 143 31.41 1.27 -11.71
N TYR A 144 30.30 2.00 -11.89
CA TYR A 144 29.04 1.83 -11.18
C TYR A 144 27.87 1.45 -12.10
N LEU A 145 28.14 1.10 -13.36
CA LEU A 145 27.11 0.74 -14.33
C LEU A 145 26.31 -0.50 -13.92
N ASN A 146 26.93 -1.44 -13.20
CA ASN A 146 26.23 -2.63 -12.70
C ASN A 146 25.22 -2.24 -11.62
N GLU A 147 25.61 -1.43 -10.64
CA GLU A 147 24.73 -0.93 -9.57
C GLU A 147 23.56 -0.12 -10.12
N ILE A 148 23.83 0.74 -11.12
CA ILE A 148 22.79 1.49 -11.82
C ILE A 148 21.83 0.54 -12.53
N ARG A 149 22.35 -0.47 -13.25
CA ARG A 149 21.52 -1.49 -13.91
C ARG A 149 20.69 -2.26 -12.89
N ASP A 150 21.28 -2.73 -11.80
CA ASP A 150 20.59 -3.51 -10.77
C ASP A 150 19.44 -2.72 -10.13
N PHE A 151 19.66 -1.43 -9.85
CA PHE A 151 18.60 -0.54 -9.36
C PHE A 151 17.51 -0.31 -10.41
N MET A 152 17.88 -0.15 -11.67
CA MET A 152 16.95 0.03 -12.80
C MET A 152 16.12 -1.23 -13.08
N GLU A 153 16.73 -2.41 -13.03
CA GLU A 153 16.07 -3.71 -13.16
C GLU A 153 15.13 -3.97 -11.99
N LEU A 154 15.58 -3.66 -10.76
CA LEU A 154 14.71 -3.68 -9.60
C LEU A 154 13.52 -2.77 -9.88
N ARG A 155 13.73 -1.50 -10.26
CA ARG A 155 12.68 -0.55 -10.65
C ARG A 155 11.70 -1.13 -11.66
N GLN A 156 12.21 -1.83 -12.65
CA GLN A 156 11.37 -2.42 -13.68
C GLN A 156 10.52 -3.56 -13.13
N ALA A 157 11.07 -4.41 -12.26
CA ALA A 157 10.40 -5.57 -11.69
C ALA A 157 9.15 -5.20 -10.86
N MET A 158 9.23 -4.21 -9.97
CA MET A 158 8.07 -3.82 -9.13
C MET A 158 6.87 -3.28 -9.90
N ARG A 159 7.05 -2.87 -11.17
CA ARG A 159 5.94 -2.32 -11.96
C ARG A 159 4.90 -3.40 -12.21
N THR A 160 5.32 -4.65 -12.13
CA THR A 160 4.52 -5.85 -12.35
C THR A 160 4.80 -6.87 -11.23
N PRO A 161 4.50 -6.55 -9.96
CA PRO A 161 4.78 -7.46 -8.85
C PRO A 161 3.82 -8.65 -8.92
N SER A 162 4.22 -9.82 -8.45
CA SER A 162 3.34 -10.99 -8.36
C SER A 162 2.21 -10.77 -7.34
N ARG A 163 1.10 -11.51 -7.49
CA ARG A 163 -0.16 -11.26 -6.76
C ARG A 163 -0.20 -12.14 -5.51
N ASN A 164 0.91 -12.14 -4.77
CA ASN A 164 1.23 -13.01 -3.64
C ASN A 164 2.35 -12.37 -2.78
N GLU A 165 2.83 -13.12 -1.79
CA GLU A 165 3.86 -12.72 -0.81
C GLU A 165 5.17 -12.30 -1.49
N ALA A 166 5.62 -13.00 -2.54
CA ALA A 166 6.82 -12.62 -3.30
C ALA A 166 6.70 -11.22 -3.92
N GLY A 167 5.48 -10.83 -4.32
CA GLY A 167 5.22 -9.48 -4.84
C GLY A 167 5.27 -8.42 -3.73
N GLN A 168 4.88 -8.77 -2.51
CA GLN A 168 5.03 -7.90 -1.34
C GLN A 168 6.50 -7.70 -1.00
N GLU A 169 7.28 -8.78 -0.99
CA GLU A 169 8.73 -8.72 -0.75
C GLU A 169 9.44 -7.86 -1.79
N LEU A 170 9.07 -7.98 -3.08
CA LEU A 170 9.63 -7.17 -4.16
C LEU A 170 9.32 -5.66 -3.99
N LEU A 171 8.08 -5.33 -3.61
CA LEU A 171 7.70 -3.94 -3.34
C LEU A 171 8.45 -3.38 -2.13
N MET A 172 8.62 -4.19 -1.08
CA MET A 172 9.38 -3.82 0.12
C MET A 172 10.87 -3.68 -0.14
N ASP A 173 11.50 -4.56 -0.94
CA ASP A 173 12.92 -4.45 -1.34
C ASP A 173 13.15 -3.09 -1.99
N TYR A 174 12.36 -2.74 -3.01
CA TYR A 174 12.51 -1.44 -3.66
C TYR A 174 12.19 -0.27 -2.75
N TYR A 175 11.12 -0.34 -1.98
CA TYR A 175 10.76 0.72 -1.04
C TYR A 175 11.93 1.01 -0.07
N ASN A 176 12.59 -0.03 0.43
CA ASN A 176 13.76 0.10 1.28
C ASN A 176 15.01 0.57 0.50
N GLN A 177 15.21 0.17 -0.76
CA GLN A 177 16.29 0.72 -1.61
C GLN A 177 16.12 2.22 -1.87
N LEU A 178 14.87 2.73 -1.96
CA LEU A 178 14.62 4.16 -2.10
C LEU A 178 15.11 4.96 -0.89
N TYR A 179 15.26 4.37 0.29
CA TYR A 179 15.93 5.02 1.42
C TYR A 179 17.40 5.33 1.07
N PHE A 180 18.15 4.34 0.61
CA PHE A 180 19.55 4.53 0.24
C PHE A 180 19.72 5.48 -0.95
N LEU A 181 18.85 5.36 -1.96
CA LEU A 181 18.86 6.26 -3.11
C LEU A 181 18.68 7.72 -2.68
N ASP A 182 17.75 7.98 -1.76
CA ASP A 182 17.52 9.31 -1.19
C ASP A 182 18.80 9.87 -0.55
N GLN A 183 19.41 9.09 0.34
CA GLN A 183 20.61 9.49 1.07
C GLN A 183 21.81 9.74 0.15
N ARG A 184 21.89 9.03 -0.99
CA ARG A 184 23.05 9.07 -1.90
C ARG A 184 22.94 10.05 -3.04
N PHE A 185 21.73 10.35 -3.53
CA PHE A 185 21.54 11.12 -4.76
C PHE A 185 20.61 12.33 -4.62
N PHE A 186 19.81 12.40 -3.56
CA PHE A 186 18.87 13.51 -3.38
C PHE A 186 19.41 14.50 -2.34
N SER A 187 19.83 15.67 -2.84
CA SER A 187 20.32 16.78 -2.03
C SER A 187 19.31 17.93 -2.03
N PRO A 188 19.09 18.65 -0.92
CA PRO A 188 18.26 19.86 -0.91
C PRO A 188 18.74 20.94 -1.89
N HIS A 189 20.03 20.94 -2.23
CA HIS A 189 20.66 21.98 -3.04
C HIS A 189 20.84 21.59 -4.52
N ARG A 190 20.57 20.33 -4.89
CA ARG A 190 20.76 19.82 -6.25
C ARG A 190 19.63 18.88 -6.61
N SER A 191 18.95 19.20 -7.71
CA SER A 191 17.93 18.31 -8.25
C SER A 191 18.54 17.36 -9.27
N LEU A 192 18.25 16.07 -9.14
CA LEU A 192 18.67 15.01 -10.07
C LEU A 192 17.97 15.11 -11.45
N GLY A 193 16.97 15.99 -11.61
CA GLY A 193 16.26 16.13 -12.90
C GLY A 193 15.28 15.00 -13.24
N VAL A 194 15.14 14.01 -12.36
CA VAL A 194 14.22 12.88 -12.53
C VAL A 194 12.78 13.31 -12.23
N HIS A 195 11.84 12.86 -13.06
CA HIS A 195 10.41 13.09 -12.90
C HIS A 195 9.70 11.75 -12.74
N PHE A 196 9.11 11.52 -11.57
CA PHE A 196 8.33 10.34 -11.25
C PHE A 196 6.91 10.49 -11.77
N HIS A 197 6.50 9.56 -12.64
CA HIS A 197 5.20 9.57 -13.31
C HIS A 197 4.33 8.43 -12.80
N TRP A 198 3.31 8.76 -12.00
CA TRP A 198 2.34 7.78 -11.51
C TRP A 198 0.93 8.10 -11.97
N TYR A 199 0.12 7.07 -12.06
CA TYR A 199 -1.29 7.18 -12.40
C TYR A 199 -2.14 6.96 -11.16
N ASP A 200 -3.21 7.75 -11.06
CA ASP A 200 -4.21 7.62 -10.02
C ASP A 200 -4.90 6.24 -10.06
N SER A 201 -5.02 5.60 -8.90
CA SER A 201 -5.47 4.21 -8.77
C SER A 201 -6.96 4.01 -9.04
N LEU A 202 -7.78 5.05 -9.17
CA LEU A 202 -9.21 4.92 -9.48
C LEU A 202 -9.59 5.58 -10.82
N THR A 203 -8.93 6.68 -11.17
CA THR A 203 -9.29 7.49 -12.35
C THR A 203 -8.26 7.47 -13.47
N GLY A 204 -7.05 6.95 -13.21
CA GLY A 204 -5.99 6.93 -14.22
C GLY A 204 -5.45 8.30 -14.60
N VAL A 205 -5.80 9.34 -13.85
CA VAL A 205 -5.25 10.68 -14.04
C VAL A 205 -3.75 10.65 -13.70
N PRO A 206 -2.87 11.12 -14.61
CA PRO A 206 -1.43 11.13 -14.35
C PRO A 206 -1.03 12.27 -13.40
N SER A 207 -0.17 11.94 -12.44
CA SER A 207 0.54 12.90 -11.58
C SER A 207 2.05 12.76 -11.79
N VAL A 208 2.74 13.91 -11.79
CA VAL A 208 4.19 13.97 -12.05
C VAL A 208 4.84 14.83 -10.98
N GLN A 209 5.85 14.28 -10.30
CA GLN A 209 6.63 15.02 -9.31
C GLN A 209 8.12 14.71 -9.42
N ARG A 210 8.97 15.65 -8.99
CA ARG A 210 10.41 15.43 -8.88
C ARG A 210 10.84 14.86 -7.53
N ALA A 211 9.97 14.97 -6.53
CA ALA A 211 10.24 14.53 -5.17
C ALA A 211 10.24 13.00 -5.09
N LEU A 212 11.31 12.41 -4.54
CA LEU A 212 11.41 10.97 -4.31
C LEU A 212 10.32 10.46 -3.34
N ALA A 213 9.85 11.33 -2.43
CA ALA A 213 8.72 11.03 -1.55
C ALA A 213 7.46 10.61 -2.34
N PHE A 214 7.25 11.12 -3.57
CA PHE A 214 6.13 10.70 -4.41
C PHE A 214 6.29 9.26 -4.91
N GLU A 215 7.51 8.86 -5.30
CA GLU A 215 7.82 7.47 -5.68
C GLU A 215 7.61 6.55 -4.47
N LYS A 216 8.20 6.88 -3.31
CA LYS A 216 8.07 6.11 -2.06
C LYS A 216 6.59 5.94 -1.65
N GLY A 217 5.83 7.03 -1.63
CA GLY A 217 4.41 7.00 -1.26
C GLY A 217 3.56 6.17 -2.23
N SER A 218 3.86 6.23 -3.53
CA SER A 218 3.13 5.44 -4.54
C SER A 218 3.46 3.94 -4.46
N VAL A 219 4.71 3.57 -4.12
CA VAL A 219 5.08 2.17 -3.85
C VAL A 219 4.38 1.67 -2.58
N LEU A 220 4.33 2.49 -1.53
CA LEU A 220 3.62 2.14 -0.30
C LEU A 220 2.10 1.96 -0.53
N PHE A 221 1.50 2.80 -1.37
CA PHE A 221 0.13 2.59 -1.80
C PHE A 221 -0.04 1.21 -2.47
N ASN A 222 0.90 0.82 -3.34
CA ASN A 222 0.87 -0.48 -4.00
C ASN A 222 1.04 -1.66 -3.04
N ILE A 223 1.83 -1.52 -1.97
CA ILE A 223 1.92 -2.52 -0.88
C ILE A 223 0.53 -2.75 -0.27
N GLY A 224 -0.16 -1.66 0.10
CA GLY A 224 -1.53 -1.71 0.62
C GLY A 224 -2.52 -2.31 -0.37
N ALA A 225 -2.49 -1.86 -1.62
CA ALA A 225 -3.36 -2.35 -2.68
C ALA A 225 -3.14 -3.85 -2.97
N LEU A 226 -1.89 -4.33 -2.97
CA LEU A 226 -1.59 -5.75 -3.18
C LEU A 226 -2.14 -6.61 -2.03
N TYR A 227 -2.09 -6.14 -0.78
CA TYR A 227 -2.72 -6.85 0.34
C TYR A 227 -4.24 -6.97 0.18
N THR A 228 -4.91 -5.97 -0.40
CA THR A 228 -6.36 -6.09 -0.68
C THR A 228 -6.68 -7.19 -1.71
N GLN A 229 -5.79 -7.40 -2.68
CA GLN A 229 -5.94 -8.45 -3.68
C GLN A 229 -5.66 -9.83 -3.07
N ILE A 230 -4.64 -9.94 -2.21
CA ILE A 230 -4.34 -11.18 -1.46
C ILE A 230 -5.53 -11.55 -0.56
N GLY A 231 -6.11 -10.58 0.15
CA GLY A 231 -7.27 -10.79 1.03
C GLY A 231 -8.52 -11.21 0.27
N ALA A 232 -8.82 -10.59 -0.87
CA ALA A 232 -9.96 -10.95 -1.71
C ALA A 232 -9.86 -12.36 -2.32
N ARG A 233 -8.63 -12.88 -2.49
CA ARG A 233 -8.37 -14.21 -3.06
C ARG A 233 -8.53 -15.36 -2.06
N GLN A 234 -8.52 -15.08 -0.75
CA GLN A 234 -8.58 -16.14 0.25
C GLN A 234 -9.89 -16.92 0.18
N ASP A 235 -9.80 -18.23 0.42
CA ASP A 235 -10.98 -19.11 0.55
C ASP A 235 -11.62 -18.95 1.93
N ARG A 236 -12.68 -18.15 1.99
CA ARG A 236 -13.38 -17.82 3.23
C ARG A 236 -14.43 -18.86 3.65
N SER A 237 -14.45 -20.02 3.01
CA SER A 237 -15.16 -21.20 3.53
C SER A 237 -14.39 -21.92 4.65
N THR A 238 -13.11 -21.56 4.85
CA THR A 238 -12.24 -22.16 5.85
C THR A 238 -11.80 -21.14 6.90
N LEU A 239 -11.65 -21.57 8.15
CA LEU A 239 -11.16 -20.70 9.24
C LEU A 239 -9.77 -20.11 8.93
N THR A 240 -8.89 -20.89 8.30
CA THR A 240 -7.56 -20.44 7.90
C THR A 240 -7.64 -19.35 6.84
N GLY A 241 -8.46 -19.52 5.81
CA GLY A 241 -8.63 -18.51 4.75
C GLY A 241 -9.29 -17.23 5.27
N ILE A 242 -10.28 -17.34 6.16
CA ILE A 242 -10.85 -16.19 6.88
C ILE A 242 -9.75 -15.45 7.67
N GLN A 243 -8.92 -16.17 8.43
CA GLN A 243 -7.86 -15.56 9.23
C GLN A 243 -6.79 -14.88 8.36
N ASN A 244 -6.44 -15.46 7.22
CA ASN A 244 -5.54 -14.87 6.24
C ASN A 244 -6.16 -13.62 5.59
N ALA A 245 -7.46 -13.62 5.31
CA ALA A 245 -8.16 -12.46 4.76
C ALA A 245 -8.17 -11.30 5.77
N ILE A 246 -8.43 -11.60 7.04
CA ILE A 246 -8.33 -10.63 8.14
C ILE A 246 -6.93 -10.03 8.19
N ASP A 247 -5.88 -10.86 8.23
CA ASP A 247 -4.48 -10.37 8.28
C ASP A 247 -4.14 -9.47 7.09
N ALA A 248 -4.53 -9.88 5.87
CA ALA A 248 -4.28 -9.11 4.67
C ALA A 248 -4.99 -7.74 4.68
N PHE A 249 -6.28 -7.68 5.02
CA PHE A 249 -6.99 -6.40 5.08
C PHE A 249 -6.53 -5.50 6.24
N GLN A 250 -6.11 -6.07 7.37
CA GLN A 250 -5.48 -5.31 8.47
C GLN A 250 -4.15 -4.67 8.03
N ARG A 251 -3.30 -5.39 7.29
CA ARG A 251 -2.06 -4.85 6.72
C ARG A 251 -2.32 -3.80 5.64
N ALA A 252 -3.33 -4.00 4.80
CA ALA A 252 -3.74 -3.01 3.82
C ALA A 252 -4.19 -1.70 4.50
N ALA A 253 -5.04 -1.79 5.53
CA ALA A 253 -5.45 -0.64 6.33
C ALA A 253 -4.24 0.07 6.96
N GLY A 254 -3.28 -0.68 7.50
CA GLY A 254 -2.08 -0.12 8.10
C GLY A 254 -1.16 0.58 7.09
N ALA A 255 -1.03 0.04 5.88
CA ALA A 255 -0.26 0.70 4.81
C ALA A 255 -0.89 2.04 4.39
N PHE A 256 -2.21 2.11 4.22
CA PHE A 256 -2.91 3.36 3.89
C PHE A 256 -2.88 4.37 5.04
N LEU A 257 -3.02 3.91 6.28
CA LEU A 257 -2.90 4.77 7.46
C LEU A 257 -1.48 5.34 7.59
N TYR A 258 -0.45 4.49 7.43
CA TYR A 258 0.94 4.95 7.45
C TYR A 258 1.21 5.98 6.34
N LEU A 259 0.68 5.74 5.14
CA LEU A 259 0.78 6.68 4.03
C LEU A 259 0.14 8.03 4.39
N GLN A 260 -1.06 8.01 4.99
CA GLN A 260 -1.78 9.22 5.42
C GLN A 260 -1.01 10.02 6.48
N GLU A 261 -0.39 9.35 7.44
CA GLU A 261 0.28 9.99 8.57
C GLU A 261 1.67 10.55 8.22
N ASN A 262 2.40 9.89 7.30
CA ASN A 262 3.80 10.22 7.02
C ASN A 262 4.00 11.01 5.71
N PHE A 263 3.07 10.93 4.75
CA PHE A 263 3.19 11.61 3.45
C PHE A 263 2.21 12.78 3.35
N SER A 264 2.69 13.96 3.76
CA SER A 264 1.96 15.22 3.60
C SER A 264 1.95 15.69 2.14
N HIS A 265 0.97 16.54 1.78
CA HIS A 265 0.82 17.13 0.44
C HIS A 265 0.64 16.10 -0.70
N ALA A 266 -0.45 15.34 -0.61
CA ALA A 266 -0.80 14.32 -1.61
C ALA A 266 -0.82 14.89 -3.05
N PRO A 267 0.03 14.36 -3.96
CA PRO A 267 0.12 14.83 -5.35
C PRO A 267 -0.94 14.21 -6.27
N SER A 268 -1.74 13.26 -5.79
CA SER A 268 -2.88 12.65 -6.49
C SER A 268 -4.03 12.40 -5.51
N LEU A 269 -5.26 12.31 -6.04
CA LEU A 269 -6.47 12.28 -5.22
C LEU A 269 -6.62 10.95 -4.46
N ASP A 270 -6.19 9.82 -5.03
CA ASP A 270 -6.12 8.50 -4.37
C ASP A 270 -5.28 8.49 -3.09
N MET A 271 -4.27 9.36 -3.01
CA MET A 271 -3.40 9.51 -1.84
C MET A 271 -3.80 10.68 -0.93
N SER A 272 -4.90 11.37 -1.23
CA SER A 272 -5.40 12.44 -0.38
C SER A 272 -5.89 11.89 0.97
N SER A 273 -5.81 12.70 2.02
CA SER A 273 -6.27 12.32 3.36
C SER A 273 -7.73 11.80 3.37
N PRO A 274 -8.71 12.44 2.70
CA PRO A 274 -10.07 11.89 2.60
C PRO A 274 -10.12 10.53 1.91
N ALA A 275 -9.39 10.35 0.80
CA ALA A 275 -9.39 9.08 0.07
C ALA A 275 -8.75 7.95 0.89
N LEU A 276 -7.59 8.19 1.51
CA LEU A 276 -6.93 7.21 2.36
C LEU A 276 -7.78 6.84 3.57
N SER A 277 -8.44 7.81 4.22
CA SER A 277 -9.39 7.53 5.30
C SER A 277 -10.59 6.70 4.84
N MET A 278 -11.12 6.94 3.64
CA MET A 278 -12.17 6.11 3.05
C MET A 278 -11.66 4.68 2.80
N LEU A 279 -10.45 4.51 2.25
CA LEU A 279 -9.84 3.21 2.00
C LEU A 279 -9.58 2.42 3.29
N VAL A 280 -9.06 3.08 4.34
CA VAL A 280 -8.88 2.47 5.67
C VAL A 280 -10.22 1.99 6.22
N ARG A 281 -11.29 2.80 6.13
CA ARG A 281 -12.64 2.40 6.57
C ARG A 281 -13.17 1.21 5.77
N LEU A 282 -12.95 1.19 4.46
CA LEU A 282 -13.34 0.07 3.61
C LEU A 282 -12.61 -1.23 4.02
N MET A 283 -11.30 -1.17 4.28
CA MET A 283 -10.53 -2.33 4.74
C MET A 283 -11.03 -2.81 6.11
N VAL A 284 -11.29 -1.90 7.05
CA VAL A 284 -11.88 -2.20 8.37
C VAL A 284 -13.25 -2.86 8.24
N ALA A 285 -14.08 -2.42 7.30
CA ALA A 285 -15.38 -3.04 7.04
C ALA A 285 -15.26 -4.46 6.50
N GLN A 286 -14.29 -4.72 5.60
CA GLN A 286 -14.01 -6.07 5.10
C GLN A 286 -13.42 -6.99 6.16
N VAL A 287 -12.60 -6.46 7.09
CA VAL A 287 -12.16 -7.23 8.26
C VAL A 287 -13.36 -7.64 9.12
N GLN A 288 -14.26 -6.71 9.39
CA GLN A 288 -15.46 -6.97 10.19
C GLN A 288 -16.39 -7.99 9.52
N GLU A 289 -16.49 -7.97 8.18
CA GLU A 289 -17.18 -8.99 7.39
C GLU A 289 -16.55 -10.37 7.61
N CYS A 290 -15.23 -10.50 7.49
CA CYS A 290 -14.54 -11.76 7.76
C CYS A 290 -14.71 -12.24 9.21
N VAL A 291 -14.76 -11.33 10.19
CA VAL A 291 -15.04 -11.68 11.60
C VAL A 291 -16.47 -12.23 11.75
N CYS A 292 -17.45 -11.63 11.08
CA CYS A 292 -18.81 -12.13 11.05
C CYS A 292 -18.88 -13.53 10.39
N GLU A 293 -18.22 -13.71 9.24
CA GLU A 293 -18.11 -15.00 8.56
C GLU A 293 -17.49 -16.07 9.47
N LYS A 294 -16.47 -15.71 10.27
CA LYS A 294 -15.86 -16.63 11.25
C LYS A 294 -16.88 -17.13 12.27
N VAL A 295 -17.66 -16.21 12.86
CA VAL A 295 -18.70 -16.57 13.84
C VAL A 295 -19.76 -17.46 13.21
N ILE A 296 -20.16 -17.18 11.97
CA ILE A 296 -21.14 -17.97 11.23
C ILE A 296 -20.60 -19.36 10.88
N LEU A 297 -19.32 -19.48 10.53
CA LEU A 297 -18.68 -20.75 10.18
C LEU A 297 -18.46 -21.66 11.39
N ASP A 298 -18.14 -21.07 12.55
CA ASP A 298 -17.96 -21.80 13.81
C ASP A 298 -19.28 -22.25 14.46
N MET A 299 -20.44 -21.92 13.85
CA MET A 299 -21.74 -22.38 14.32
C MET A 299 -21.90 -23.89 14.12
N GLN A 300 -21.70 -24.66 15.18
CA GLN A 300 -21.96 -26.11 15.17
C GLN A 300 -23.37 -26.47 15.67
N ASP A 301 -23.96 -25.63 16.53
CA ASP A 301 -25.30 -25.82 17.11
C ASP A 301 -26.09 -24.50 17.11
N ASN A 302 -27.42 -24.57 16.93
CA ASN A 302 -28.36 -23.44 17.04
C ASN A 302 -28.56 -23.00 18.50
N ASN A 303 -27.48 -22.67 19.21
CA ASN A 303 -27.53 -22.13 20.56
C ASN A 303 -27.90 -20.64 20.53
N LEU A 304 -28.76 -20.19 21.46
CA LEU A 304 -29.21 -18.81 21.55
C LEU A 304 -28.03 -17.81 21.53
N ASN A 305 -26.99 -18.08 22.32
CA ASN A 305 -25.85 -17.15 22.44
C ASN A 305 -25.09 -16.99 21.11
N VAL A 306 -24.98 -18.07 20.35
CA VAL A 306 -24.26 -18.09 19.06
C VAL A 306 -25.05 -17.35 17.99
N LEU A 307 -26.37 -17.55 17.94
CA LEU A 307 -27.26 -16.84 17.03
C LEU A 307 -27.30 -15.32 17.34
N LEU A 308 -27.41 -14.96 18.62
CA LEU A 308 -27.35 -13.56 19.04
C LEU A 308 -25.99 -12.93 18.72
N GLN A 309 -24.88 -13.66 18.91
CA GLN A 309 -23.56 -13.18 18.54
C GLN A 309 -23.45 -12.90 17.04
N ALA A 310 -23.92 -13.80 16.17
CA ALA A 310 -23.91 -13.52 14.74
C ALA A 310 -24.86 -12.41 14.32
N ALA A 311 -26.02 -12.27 14.97
CA ALA A 311 -26.89 -11.13 14.76
C ALA A 311 -26.17 -9.80 15.05
N GLN A 312 -25.45 -9.75 16.17
CA GLN A 312 -24.67 -8.58 16.58
C GLN A 312 -23.48 -8.31 15.64
N GLU A 313 -22.74 -9.34 15.23
CA GLU A 313 -21.63 -9.18 14.27
C GLU A 313 -22.13 -8.73 12.90
N ALA A 314 -23.24 -9.30 12.39
CA ALA A 314 -23.85 -8.89 11.12
C ALA A 314 -24.37 -7.43 11.18
N ALA A 315 -24.99 -7.02 12.30
CA ALA A 315 -25.38 -5.63 12.52
C ALA A 315 -24.17 -4.70 12.49
N ARG A 316 -23.06 -5.11 13.13
CA ARG A 316 -21.80 -4.36 13.13
C ARG A 316 -21.21 -4.22 11.72
N VAL A 317 -21.26 -5.27 10.89
CA VAL A 317 -20.83 -5.19 9.47
C VAL A 317 -21.65 -4.14 8.71
N SER A 318 -22.97 -4.14 8.89
CA SER A 318 -23.87 -3.13 8.28
C SER A 318 -23.51 -1.70 8.73
N ASP A 319 -23.22 -1.49 10.00
CA ASP A 319 -22.85 -0.18 10.55
C ASP A 319 -21.52 0.33 9.99
N VAL A 320 -20.48 -0.53 9.95
CA VAL A 320 -19.17 -0.11 9.43
C VAL A 320 -19.21 0.17 7.93
N TYR A 321 -19.99 -0.58 7.14
CA TYR A 321 -20.22 -0.24 5.72
C TYR A 321 -21.03 1.05 5.53
N SER A 322 -21.97 1.35 6.44
CA SER A 322 -22.65 2.65 6.44
C SER A 322 -21.68 3.82 6.65
N LEU A 323 -20.67 3.65 7.52
CA LEU A 323 -19.59 4.62 7.68
C LEU A 323 -18.71 4.76 6.42
N VAL A 324 -18.53 3.66 5.67
CA VAL A 324 -17.84 3.70 4.36
C VAL A 324 -18.64 4.53 3.36
N LEU A 325 -19.97 4.37 3.29
CA LEU A 325 -20.82 5.18 2.41
C LEU A 325 -20.75 6.67 2.74
N GLN A 326 -20.73 7.01 4.04
CA GLN A 326 -20.54 8.40 4.47
C GLN A 326 -19.19 8.95 4.00
N ALA A 327 -18.12 8.15 4.10
CA ALA A 327 -16.80 8.54 3.62
C ALA A 327 -16.75 8.70 2.09
N MET A 328 -17.38 7.80 1.33
CA MET A 328 -17.51 7.90 -0.13
C MET A 328 -18.34 9.12 -0.58
N SER A 329 -19.28 9.57 0.26
CA SER A 329 -20.17 10.70 -0.04
C SER A 329 -19.56 12.07 0.27
N VAL A 330 -18.34 12.13 0.80
CA VAL A 330 -17.61 13.39 0.99
C VAL A 330 -17.52 14.11 -0.37
N PRO A 331 -17.78 15.43 -0.46
CA PRO A 331 -17.87 16.13 -1.75
C PRO A 331 -16.69 15.93 -2.70
N LEU A 332 -15.47 15.78 -2.15
CA LEU A 332 -14.25 15.54 -2.92
C LEU A 332 -14.21 14.15 -3.59
N LEU A 333 -14.94 13.18 -3.03
CA LEU A 333 -14.90 11.76 -3.42
C LEU A 333 -16.16 11.29 -4.17
N LYS A 334 -17.26 12.05 -4.11
CA LYS A 334 -18.57 11.65 -4.63
C LYS A 334 -18.54 11.22 -6.10
N ASP A 335 -17.83 11.96 -6.95
CA ASP A 335 -17.71 11.67 -8.40
C ASP A 335 -16.38 10.96 -8.74
N TYR A 336 -15.62 10.58 -7.72
CA TYR A 336 -14.29 9.98 -7.84
C TYR A 336 -14.33 8.46 -7.60
N VAL A 337 -15.19 8.00 -6.69
CA VAL A 337 -15.35 6.58 -6.37
C VAL A 337 -16.22 5.90 -7.44
N PRO A 338 -15.81 4.74 -7.98
CA PRO A 338 -16.61 4.02 -8.96
C PRO A 338 -18.02 3.71 -8.46
N PHE A 339 -19.03 3.87 -9.32
CA PHE A 339 -20.43 3.63 -8.94
C PHE A 339 -20.66 2.18 -8.48
N SER A 340 -19.90 1.23 -9.04
CA SER A 340 -19.93 -0.19 -8.66
C SER A 340 -19.52 -0.43 -7.21
N TRP A 341 -18.56 0.34 -6.68
CA TRP A 341 -18.10 0.23 -5.30
C TRP A 341 -19.16 0.77 -4.34
N ILE A 342 -19.73 1.94 -4.66
CA ILE A 342 -20.84 2.52 -3.89
C ILE A 342 -22.00 1.53 -3.85
N SER A 343 -22.37 0.97 -5.00
CA SER A 343 -23.44 -0.04 -5.11
C SER A 343 -23.13 -1.29 -4.28
N MET A 344 -21.90 -1.82 -4.36
CA MET A 344 -21.49 -3.01 -3.59
C MET A 344 -21.57 -2.74 -2.09
N VAL A 345 -21.06 -1.60 -1.62
CA VAL A 345 -21.14 -1.22 -0.20
C VAL A 345 -22.60 -1.07 0.23
N GLN A 346 -23.47 -0.48 -0.58
CA GLN A 346 -24.91 -0.40 -0.27
C GLN A 346 -25.54 -1.79 -0.18
N VAL A 347 -25.28 -2.67 -1.15
CA VAL A 347 -25.75 -4.07 -1.13
C VAL A 347 -25.30 -4.76 0.15
N LYS A 348 -24.02 -4.67 0.52
CA LYS A 348 -23.48 -5.25 1.76
C LYS A 348 -24.15 -4.67 3.00
N THR A 349 -24.34 -3.34 3.08
CA THR A 349 -25.05 -2.70 4.19
C THR A 349 -26.43 -3.29 4.41
N HIS A 350 -27.21 -3.46 3.33
CA HIS A 350 -28.56 -4.02 3.39
C HIS A 350 -28.58 -5.52 3.68
N HIS A 351 -27.70 -6.29 3.03
CA HIS A 351 -27.60 -7.73 3.22
C HIS A 351 -27.21 -8.10 4.66
N PHE A 352 -26.17 -7.49 5.22
CA PHE A 352 -25.76 -7.79 6.59
C PHE A 352 -26.77 -7.27 7.63
N ARG A 353 -27.49 -6.18 7.34
CA ARG A 353 -28.64 -5.77 8.18
C ARG A 353 -29.75 -6.83 8.15
N ALA A 354 -30.03 -7.40 6.99
CA ALA A 354 -31.03 -8.44 6.84
C ALA A 354 -30.62 -9.71 7.60
N LEU A 355 -29.36 -10.14 7.48
CA LEU A 355 -28.82 -11.27 8.25
C LEU A 355 -28.91 -11.04 9.76
N ALA A 356 -28.64 -9.83 10.24
CA ALA A 356 -28.79 -9.50 11.66
C ALA A 356 -30.23 -9.76 12.15
N HIS A 357 -31.23 -9.27 11.39
CA HIS A 357 -32.64 -9.51 11.70
C HIS A 357 -33.02 -10.99 11.56
N TYR A 358 -32.50 -11.69 10.56
CA TYR A 358 -32.73 -13.12 10.37
C TYR A 358 -32.23 -13.93 11.57
N TYR A 359 -30.97 -13.78 11.98
CA TYR A 359 -30.43 -14.53 13.13
C TYR A 359 -31.13 -14.19 14.43
N THR A 360 -31.53 -12.91 14.62
CA THR A 360 -32.34 -12.51 15.78
C THR A 360 -33.69 -13.20 15.77
N ALA A 361 -34.36 -13.27 14.61
CA ALA A 361 -35.63 -13.97 14.53
C ALA A 361 -35.51 -15.47 14.77
N VAL A 362 -34.47 -16.12 14.22
CA VAL A 362 -34.21 -17.54 14.47
C VAL A 362 -33.97 -17.78 15.97
N ALA A 363 -33.19 -16.92 16.63
CA ALA A 363 -32.97 -16.98 18.08
C ALA A 363 -34.29 -16.86 18.88
N LEU A 364 -35.16 -15.90 18.53
CA LEU A 364 -36.44 -15.67 19.20
C LEU A 364 -37.44 -16.83 18.99
N CYS A 365 -37.45 -17.41 17.79
CA CYS A 365 -38.42 -18.44 17.41
C CYS A 365 -38.00 -19.85 17.83
N ASP A 366 -36.71 -20.19 17.68
CA ASP A 366 -36.22 -21.56 17.87
C ASP A 366 -35.64 -21.79 19.28
N CYS A 367 -35.29 -20.73 20.02
CA CYS A 367 -34.74 -20.82 21.38
C CYS A 367 -35.57 -20.09 22.47
N PRO A 368 -36.92 -20.13 22.49
CA PRO A 368 -37.71 -19.33 23.42
C PRO A 368 -37.50 -19.74 24.89
N GLY A 369 -37.19 -21.01 25.17
CA GLY A 369 -36.95 -21.51 26.53
C GLY A 369 -35.67 -21.00 27.18
N GLU A 370 -34.65 -20.64 26.40
CA GLU A 370 -33.38 -20.10 26.91
C GLU A 370 -33.48 -18.59 27.17
N LEU A 371 -34.27 -17.87 26.38
CA LEU A 371 -34.56 -16.43 26.55
C LEU A 371 -35.30 -16.14 27.86
N LEU A 372 -36.26 -17.01 28.22
CA LEU A 372 -37.00 -16.95 29.49
C LEU A 372 -36.08 -17.08 30.72
N ASN A 373 -34.92 -17.73 30.60
CA ASN A 373 -33.94 -17.85 31.69
C ASN A 373 -33.05 -16.60 31.86
N ILE A 374 -32.94 -15.75 30.83
CA ILE A 374 -32.12 -14.54 30.84
C ILE A 374 -32.94 -13.33 31.29
N SER A 375 -34.25 -13.29 31.01
CA SER A 375 -35.19 -12.31 31.54
C SER A 375 -35.58 -12.63 33.00
N VAL A 376 -34.85 -12.09 33.97
CA VAL A 376 -35.11 -12.26 35.43
C VAL A 376 -36.39 -11.54 35.94
N PHE A 377 -37.29 -11.08 35.08
CA PHE A 377 -38.56 -10.48 35.52
C PHE A 377 -39.74 -10.90 34.64
N CYS A 378 -40.74 -11.52 35.29
CA CYS A 378 -42.15 -11.71 34.91
C CYS A 378 -42.59 -13.05 34.31
N ALA A 379 -42.82 -14.07 35.14
CA ALA A 379 -43.44 -15.34 34.74
C ALA A 379 -44.91 -15.18 34.26
N GLY A 380 -45.22 -15.52 32.99
CA GLY A 380 -46.60 -15.66 32.49
C GLY A 380 -46.73 -16.38 31.13
N GLU A 381 -47.88 -17.04 30.89
CA GLU A 381 -48.19 -17.87 29.70
C GLU A 381 -48.26 -17.10 28.35
N ASN A 382 -48.23 -15.76 28.36
CA ASN A 382 -48.32 -14.90 27.17
C ASN A 382 -46.96 -14.55 26.52
N GLU A 383 -45.81 -14.96 27.08
CA GLU A 383 -44.47 -14.58 26.59
C GLU A 383 -44.03 -15.31 25.31
N LEU A 384 -44.37 -16.61 25.18
CA LEU A 384 -44.08 -17.39 23.97
C LEU A 384 -44.76 -16.80 22.73
N VAL A 385 -45.97 -16.29 22.92
CA VAL A 385 -46.75 -15.60 21.88
C VAL A 385 -46.08 -14.26 21.52
N LEU A 386 -45.53 -13.54 22.50
CA LEU A 386 -44.83 -12.28 22.27
C LEU A 386 -43.53 -12.46 21.48
N PHE A 387 -42.71 -13.45 21.83
CA PHE A 387 -41.46 -13.78 21.10
C PHE A 387 -41.74 -14.23 19.66
N HIS A 388 -42.84 -14.94 19.44
CA HIS A 388 -43.30 -15.33 18.11
C HIS A 388 -43.63 -14.10 17.24
N PHE A 389 -44.39 -13.13 17.77
CA PHE A 389 -44.70 -11.90 17.05
C PHE A 389 -43.47 -11.02 16.79
N GLU A 390 -42.54 -10.96 17.75
CA GLU A 390 -41.29 -10.21 17.60
C GLU A 390 -40.36 -10.87 16.56
N GLY A 391 -40.20 -12.20 16.61
CA GLY A 391 -39.47 -12.96 15.59
C GLY A 391 -40.05 -12.76 14.19
N LYS A 392 -41.39 -12.78 14.06
CA LYS A 392 -42.10 -12.49 12.80
C LYS A 392 -41.83 -11.07 12.29
N ALA A 393 -41.79 -10.07 13.17
CA ALA A 393 -41.43 -8.69 12.81
C ALA A 393 -39.99 -8.60 12.29
N HIS A 394 -39.05 -9.28 12.95
CA HIS A 394 -37.65 -9.34 12.53
C HIS A 394 -37.51 -10.02 11.15
N LEU A 395 -38.23 -11.12 10.88
CA LEU A 395 -38.22 -11.77 9.56
C LEU A 395 -38.76 -10.86 8.46
N ARG A 396 -39.86 -10.12 8.68
CA ARG A 396 -40.35 -9.13 7.71
C ARG A 396 -39.28 -8.10 7.37
N LYS A 397 -38.58 -7.60 8.39
CA LYS A 397 -37.50 -6.63 8.21
C LYS A 397 -36.31 -7.24 7.48
N ALA A 398 -35.96 -8.51 7.74
CA ALA A 398 -34.95 -9.24 6.99
C ALA A 398 -35.31 -9.38 5.50
N ILE A 399 -36.54 -9.78 5.19
CA ILE A 399 -37.04 -9.93 3.81
C ILE A 399 -36.94 -8.59 3.07
N ILE A 400 -37.53 -7.51 3.61
CA ILE A 400 -37.51 -6.18 2.97
C ILE A 400 -36.08 -5.69 2.71
N ARG A 401 -35.16 -5.92 3.64
CA ARG A 401 -33.76 -5.51 3.50
C ARG A 401 -33.04 -6.35 2.44
N HIS A 402 -33.31 -7.65 2.35
CA HIS A 402 -32.77 -8.50 1.28
C HIS A 402 -33.34 -8.15 -0.10
N GLU A 403 -34.64 -7.84 -0.19
CA GLU A 403 -35.25 -7.33 -1.44
C GLU A 403 -34.58 -6.04 -1.90
N GLU A 404 -34.29 -5.12 -0.99
CA GLU A 404 -33.55 -3.89 -1.31
C GLU A 404 -32.10 -4.18 -1.75
N ALA A 405 -31.42 -5.14 -1.12
CA ALA A 405 -30.11 -5.59 -1.56
C ALA A 405 -30.14 -6.18 -2.99
N LEU A 406 -31.13 -7.02 -3.29
CA LEU A 406 -31.36 -7.57 -4.64
C LEU A 406 -31.71 -6.47 -5.66
N ARG A 407 -32.51 -5.48 -5.27
CA ARG A 407 -32.83 -4.31 -6.10
C ARG A 407 -31.56 -3.53 -6.44
N LEU A 408 -30.76 -3.16 -5.45
CA LEU A 408 -29.49 -2.44 -5.65
C LEU A 408 -28.51 -3.22 -6.53
N HIS A 409 -28.38 -4.54 -6.30
CA HIS A 409 -27.63 -5.44 -7.15
C HIS A 409 -28.11 -5.37 -8.61
N SER A 410 -29.42 -5.49 -8.83
CA SER A 410 -30.02 -5.49 -10.18
C SER A 410 -29.84 -4.18 -10.94
N VAL A 411 -29.70 -3.03 -10.26
CA VAL A 411 -29.54 -1.73 -10.92
C VAL A 411 -28.10 -1.56 -11.44
N CYS A 412 -27.10 -2.11 -10.75
CA CYS A 412 -25.70 -1.93 -11.13
C CYS A 412 -25.22 -2.96 -12.17
N LYS A 413 -24.85 -2.48 -13.37
CA LYS A 413 -24.37 -3.33 -14.48
C LYS A 413 -23.19 -4.23 -14.09
N MET A 414 -22.28 -3.73 -13.26
CA MET A 414 -21.09 -4.49 -12.86
C MET A 414 -21.43 -5.59 -11.86
N LEU A 415 -22.35 -5.31 -10.92
CA LEU A 415 -22.76 -6.30 -9.93
C LEU A 415 -23.54 -7.46 -10.57
N ARG A 416 -24.38 -7.18 -11.57
CA ARG A 416 -25.10 -8.22 -12.34
C ARG A 416 -24.19 -9.22 -13.07
N LYS A 417 -22.89 -8.93 -13.23
CA LYS A 417 -21.92 -9.87 -13.81
C LYS A 417 -21.31 -10.80 -12.74
N MET A 418 -21.73 -10.69 -11.49
CA MET A 418 -21.20 -11.44 -10.35
C MET A 418 -22.24 -12.48 -9.91
N ASP A 419 -22.27 -13.63 -10.59
CA ASP A 419 -23.28 -14.67 -10.36
C ASP A 419 -23.31 -15.13 -8.89
N ILE A 420 -22.11 -15.26 -8.27
CA ILE A 420 -21.95 -15.60 -6.85
C ILE A 420 -22.69 -14.61 -5.94
N LEU A 421 -22.62 -13.31 -6.21
CA LEU A 421 -23.32 -12.31 -5.39
C LEU A 421 -24.83 -12.47 -5.49
N GLN A 422 -25.35 -12.71 -6.70
CA GLN A 422 -26.78 -12.96 -6.90
C GLN A 422 -27.23 -14.23 -6.16
N GLU A 423 -26.42 -15.29 -6.19
CA GLU A 423 -26.69 -16.55 -5.50
C GLU A 423 -26.74 -16.38 -3.98
N VAL A 424 -25.74 -15.72 -3.36
CA VAL A 424 -25.76 -15.44 -1.90
C VAL A 424 -27.03 -14.68 -1.52
N LEU A 425 -27.33 -13.58 -2.22
CA LEU A 425 -28.46 -12.72 -1.88
C LEU A 425 -29.80 -13.46 -2.05
N SER A 426 -29.94 -14.26 -3.11
CA SER A 426 -31.16 -15.03 -3.37
C SER A 426 -31.35 -16.14 -2.36
N HIS A 427 -30.27 -16.83 -1.97
CA HIS A 427 -30.29 -17.87 -0.95
C HIS A 427 -30.68 -17.29 0.42
N ALA A 428 -30.01 -16.23 0.88
CA ALA A 428 -30.32 -15.61 2.17
C ALA A 428 -31.74 -15.04 2.23
N HIS A 429 -32.24 -14.51 1.11
CA HIS A 429 -33.64 -14.09 0.96
C HIS A 429 -34.60 -15.29 1.06
N ALA A 430 -34.31 -16.40 0.36
CA ALA A 430 -35.12 -17.61 0.41
C ALA A 430 -35.19 -18.20 1.82
N CYS A 431 -34.08 -18.27 2.56
CA CYS A 431 -34.07 -18.71 3.96
C CYS A 431 -34.97 -17.84 4.85
N SER A 432 -34.95 -16.52 4.64
CA SER A 432 -35.81 -15.58 5.39
C SER A 432 -37.30 -15.80 5.07
N LEU A 433 -37.63 -16.05 3.80
CA LEU A 433 -39.01 -16.34 3.38
C LEU A 433 -39.52 -17.68 3.90
N GLU A 434 -38.71 -18.73 3.77
CA GLU A 434 -39.05 -20.08 4.26
C GLU A 434 -39.31 -20.03 5.76
N LYS A 435 -38.40 -19.41 6.53
CA LYS A 435 -38.58 -19.26 7.98
C LYS A 435 -39.81 -18.42 8.34
N TYR A 436 -40.10 -17.37 7.57
CA TYR A 436 -41.33 -16.58 7.77
C TYR A 436 -42.58 -17.43 7.53
N SER A 437 -42.62 -18.23 6.47
CA SER A 437 -43.75 -19.13 6.15
C SER A 437 -43.94 -20.25 7.17
N GLU A 438 -42.89 -20.75 7.82
CA GLU A 438 -43.00 -21.72 8.92
C GLU A 438 -43.75 -21.15 10.13
N ILE A 439 -43.62 -19.85 10.36
CA ILE A 439 -44.09 -19.15 11.56
C ILE A 439 -45.45 -18.48 11.31
N ASP A 440 -45.77 -18.11 10.06
CA ASP A 440 -47.02 -17.45 9.66
C ASP A 440 -48.24 -18.38 9.84
N GLN A 441 -49.13 -18.08 10.79
CA GLN A 441 -50.37 -18.84 11.04
C GLN A 441 -51.60 -18.14 10.46
N GLU A 442 -52.60 -18.90 10.01
CA GLU A 442 -53.83 -18.39 9.37
C GLU A 442 -54.67 -17.46 10.30
N ASP A 443 -54.48 -17.55 11.62
CA ASP A 443 -55.20 -16.77 12.64
C ASP A 443 -54.41 -15.56 13.19
N ASP A 444 -53.31 -15.15 12.54
CA ASP A 444 -52.52 -13.96 12.92
C ASP A 444 -53.21 -12.64 12.52
N PHE A 445 -54.29 -12.29 13.23
CA PHE A 445 -55.03 -11.03 13.04
C PHE A 445 -54.39 -9.81 13.73
N CYS A 446 -53.24 -9.97 14.40
CA CYS A 446 -52.54 -8.87 15.06
C CYS A 446 -51.66 -8.09 14.06
N GLU A 447 -51.71 -6.74 14.14
CA GLU A 447 -50.71 -5.90 13.47
C GLU A 447 -49.31 -6.27 13.99
N VAL A 448 -48.48 -6.86 13.13
CA VAL A 448 -47.09 -7.16 13.47
C VAL A 448 -46.38 -5.83 13.73
N ALA A 449 -45.93 -5.64 14.97
CA ALA A 449 -45.19 -4.45 15.40
C ALA A 449 -43.90 -4.26 14.58
N GLU A 450 -43.41 -3.02 14.49
CA GLU A 450 -42.13 -2.76 13.83
C GLU A 450 -40.97 -3.32 14.67
N ALA A 451 -40.12 -4.16 14.06
CA ALA A 451 -38.99 -4.76 14.75
C ALA A 451 -37.97 -3.70 15.19
N PRO A 452 -37.48 -3.74 16.45
CA PRO A 452 -36.44 -2.84 16.92
C PRO A 452 -35.16 -2.97 16.10
N GLU A 453 -34.38 -1.90 16.03
CA GLU A 453 -33.04 -1.96 15.44
C GLU A 453 -32.11 -2.75 16.35
N ILE A 454 -31.37 -3.68 15.77
CA ILE A 454 -30.38 -4.49 16.50
C ILE A 454 -29.18 -3.61 16.75
N GLN A 455 -28.92 -3.30 18.02
CA GLN A 455 -27.76 -2.52 18.42
C GLN A 455 -26.56 -3.43 18.61
N CYS A 456 -25.43 -3.06 18.03
CA CYS A 456 -24.13 -3.61 18.40
C CYS A 456 -23.82 -3.17 19.85
N GLU A 457 -23.75 -4.10 20.81
CA GLU A 457 -23.31 -3.77 22.17
C GLU A 457 -21.89 -3.20 22.17
N SER A 458 -21.71 -2.06 22.84
CA SER A 458 -20.46 -1.32 22.91
C SER A 458 -19.34 -2.07 23.65
N HIS A 459 -19.67 -3.04 24.50
CA HIS A 459 -18.72 -3.83 25.28
C HIS A 459 -17.90 -4.83 24.44
N THR A 460 -18.39 -5.20 23.25
CA THR A 460 -17.71 -6.07 22.28
C THR A 460 -16.96 -5.34 21.17
N GLN A 461 -16.84 -4.01 21.23
CA GLN A 461 -16.11 -3.22 20.23
C GLN A 461 -14.59 -3.43 20.34
N GLN A 462 -14.10 -4.62 19.97
CA GLN A 462 -12.71 -4.75 19.57
C GLN A 462 -12.54 -3.99 18.26
N LYS A 463 -11.97 -2.79 18.35
CA LYS A 463 -11.52 -2.05 17.17
C LYS A 463 -10.56 -2.97 16.40
N PRO A 464 -10.78 -3.22 15.10
CA PRO A 464 -9.92 -4.12 14.34
C PRO A 464 -8.46 -3.68 14.45
N ASP A 465 -7.58 -4.62 14.79
CA ASP A 465 -6.16 -4.34 14.95
C ASP A 465 -5.56 -3.92 13.60
N ILE A 466 -5.08 -2.69 13.50
CA ILE A 466 -4.48 -2.16 12.27
C ILE A 466 -2.97 -2.44 12.32
N LYS A 467 -2.50 -3.30 11.42
CA LYS A 467 -1.09 -3.72 11.37
C LYS A 467 -0.30 -2.78 10.49
N THR A 468 0.51 -1.91 11.09
CA THR A 468 1.41 -1.02 10.34
C THR A 468 2.46 -1.82 9.57
N PRO A 469 2.94 -1.32 8.41
CA PRO A 469 3.99 -1.99 7.64
C PRO A 469 5.26 -2.23 8.48
N ASP A 470 5.79 -3.45 8.43
CA ASP A 470 7.10 -3.77 9.00
C ASP A 470 8.17 -3.73 7.92
N PHE A 471 8.93 -2.63 7.88
CA PHE A 471 10.02 -2.45 6.91
C PHE A 471 11.27 -3.26 7.25
N SER A 472 11.38 -3.79 8.47
CA SER A 472 12.54 -4.56 8.92
C SER A 472 12.51 -6.02 8.47
N GLY A 473 11.32 -6.54 8.12
CA GLY A 473 11.13 -7.90 7.63
C GLY A 473 11.89 -8.20 6.33
N VAL A 474 12.06 -7.21 5.46
CA VAL A 474 12.84 -7.33 4.21
C VAL A 474 14.14 -6.53 4.35
N ARG A 475 15.20 -7.22 4.79
CA ARG A 475 16.53 -6.61 4.91
C ARG A 475 17.14 -6.42 3.54
N VAL A 476 17.59 -5.20 3.26
CA VAL A 476 18.22 -4.82 2.00
C VAL A 476 19.62 -4.29 2.22
N THR A 477 20.54 -4.70 1.35
CA THR A 477 21.88 -4.11 1.25
C THR A 477 21.85 -2.96 0.26
N ASP A 478 22.50 -1.86 0.62
CA ASP A 478 22.59 -0.68 -0.23
C ASP A 478 23.33 -1.00 -1.54
N ILE A 479 22.60 -0.92 -2.66
CA ILE A 479 23.13 -1.22 -4.00
C ILE A 479 24.37 -0.35 -4.30
N PHE A 480 24.40 0.88 -3.81
CA PHE A 480 25.48 1.84 -4.07
C PHE A 480 26.46 1.95 -2.90
N GLN A 481 26.55 0.93 -2.03
CA GLN A 481 27.46 0.92 -0.87
C GLN A 481 28.93 1.20 -1.22
N ARG A 482 29.35 0.86 -2.45
CA ARG A 482 30.71 1.11 -2.96
C ARG A 482 31.07 2.59 -3.03
N LEU A 483 30.11 3.52 -3.07
CA LEU A 483 30.37 4.97 -2.99
C LEU A 483 30.87 5.39 -1.59
N GLY A 484 30.68 4.54 -0.58
CA GLY A 484 31.18 4.73 0.78
C GLY A 484 30.07 4.81 1.84
N PRO A 485 30.46 4.88 3.12
CA PRO A 485 29.53 4.96 4.25
C PRO A 485 28.67 6.23 4.27
N LEU A 486 27.36 6.08 4.52
CA LEU A 486 26.39 7.18 4.53
C LEU A 486 26.62 8.23 5.63
N SER A 487 27.44 7.92 6.64
CA SER A 487 27.87 8.88 7.66
C SER A 487 28.59 10.07 7.04
N VAL A 488 29.35 9.83 5.96
CA VAL A 488 30.16 10.84 5.28
C VAL A 488 29.73 11.02 3.83
N PHE A 489 29.52 9.93 3.10
CA PHE A 489 29.23 9.88 1.66
C PHE A 489 27.73 9.94 1.36
N ALA A 490 27.08 11.01 1.83
CA ALA A 490 25.66 11.28 1.57
C ALA A 490 25.50 12.55 0.70
N ALA A 491 24.45 12.61 -0.11
CA ALA A 491 24.15 13.74 -1.00
C ALA A 491 23.96 15.08 -0.27
N ARG A 492 23.58 15.06 1.01
CA ARG A 492 23.47 16.26 1.86
C ARG A 492 24.82 16.83 2.27
N ASN A 493 25.87 16.00 2.28
CA ASN A 493 27.19 16.40 2.71
C ASN A 493 27.96 16.96 1.52
N ARG A 494 28.78 17.99 1.76
CA ARG A 494 29.74 18.51 0.79
C ARG A 494 31.14 18.29 1.33
N TRP A 495 32.07 17.91 0.46
CA TRP A 495 33.45 17.66 0.83
C TRP A 495 34.41 18.12 -0.26
N VAL A 496 35.67 18.25 0.14
CA VAL A 496 36.79 18.46 -0.78
C VAL A 496 37.72 17.26 -0.68
N ARG A 497 38.03 16.64 -1.82
CA ARG A 497 39.04 15.59 -1.90
C ARG A 497 40.43 16.24 -1.96
N ARG A 498 41.36 15.70 -1.17
CA ARG A 498 42.74 16.17 -1.11
C ARG A 498 43.68 14.96 -1.13
N HIS A 499 44.84 15.16 -1.74
CA HIS A 499 45.90 14.17 -1.77
C HIS A 499 47.06 14.66 -0.90
N ALA A 500 47.58 13.79 -0.04
CA ALA A 500 48.68 14.08 0.85
C ALA A 500 49.74 12.98 0.71
N CYS A 501 51.00 13.39 0.49
CA CYS A 501 52.13 12.47 0.50
C CYS A 501 52.87 12.61 1.83
N LEU A 502 52.91 11.52 2.59
CA LEU A 502 53.33 11.52 3.98
C LEU A 502 54.60 10.68 4.13
N VAL A 503 55.70 11.33 4.47
CA VAL A 503 56.99 10.65 4.72
C VAL A 503 57.15 10.48 6.23
N ARG A 504 57.54 9.29 6.67
CA ARG A 504 57.69 8.98 8.09
C ARG A 504 58.93 9.68 8.66
N GLY A 505 58.72 10.56 9.65
CA GLY A 505 59.80 11.21 10.39
C GLY A 505 60.22 10.43 11.65
N GLU A 506 61.21 10.96 12.37
CA GLU A 506 61.75 10.34 13.59
C GLU A 506 60.72 10.20 14.71
N ALA A 507 59.76 11.14 14.81
CA ALA A 507 58.65 11.11 15.76
C ALA A 507 57.39 10.37 15.23
N GLY A 508 57.50 9.65 14.11
CA GLY A 508 56.38 8.96 13.46
C GLY A 508 55.66 9.81 12.41
N LEU A 509 54.36 9.56 12.21
CA LEU A 509 53.56 10.23 11.17
C LEU A 509 52.97 11.58 11.64
N GLY A 510 52.95 11.85 12.95
CA GLY A 510 52.46 13.13 13.50
C GLY A 510 50.95 13.32 13.40
N LEU A 511 50.16 12.23 13.40
CA LEU A 511 48.69 12.27 13.35
C LEU A 511 48.06 11.26 14.33
N THR A 512 46.86 11.57 14.81
CA THR A 512 46.04 10.68 15.63
C THR A 512 44.74 10.34 14.92
N LEU A 513 44.32 9.08 14.99
CA LEU A 513 43.13 8.58 14.30
C LEU A 513 42.01 8.22 15.27
N ARG A 514 40.76 8.33 14.83
CA ARG A 514 39.56 7.94 15.60
C ARG A 514 38.46 7.41 14.67
N GLY A 515 37.60 6.56 15.22
CA GLY A 515 36.42 6.05 14.53
C GLY A 515 36.74 5.04 13.43
N ASP A 516 35.69 4.53 12.81
CA ASP A 516 35.72 3.48 11.80
C ASP A 516 34.81 3.88 10.63
N SER A 517 35.17 3.44 9.41
CA SER A 517 34.33 3.51 8.21
C SER A 517 33.60 4.86 7.96
N PRO A 518 34.32 5.90 7.49
CA PRO A 518 35.76 5.97 7.30
C PRO A 518 36.50 6.49 8.54
N VAL A 519 37.78 6.13 8.66
CA VAL A 519 38.63 6.56 9.79
C VAL A 519 38.94 8.06 9.71
N LEU A 520 38.75 8.76 10.83
CA LEU A 520 38.92 10.21 10.98
C LEU A 520 40.30 10.57 11.54
N VAL A 521 40.93 11.60 10.99
CA VAL A 521 42.09 12.29 11.57
C VAL A 521 41.60 13.18 12.71
N ALA A 522 41.79 12.70 13.94
CA ALA A 522 41.36 13.38 15.16
C ALA A 522 42.33 14.47 15.63
N GLY A 523 43.54 14.50 15.09
CA GLY A 523 44.55 15.48 15.49
C GLY A 523 45.79 15.38 14.62
N VAL A 524 46.42 16.53 14.41
CA VAL A 524 47.64 16.68 13.61
C VAL A 524 48.66 17.45 14.44
N LEU A 525 49.86 16.90 14.60
CA LEU A 525 50.94 17.52 15.36
C LEU A 525 51.45 18.78 14.61
N PRO A 526 51.42 19.98 15.23
CA PRO A 526 51.93 21.18 14.59
C PRO A 526 53.42 21.04 14.22
N GLY A 527 53.75 21.31 12.96
CA GLY A 527 55.12 21.13 12.44
C GLY A 527 55.57 19.67 12.29
N GLY A 528 54.68 18.70 12.45
CA GLY A 528 54.96 17.29 12.18
C GLY A 528 54.71 16.91 10.72
N CYS A 529 55.13 15.70 10.33
CA CYS A 529 55.04 15.20 8.94
C CYS A 529 53.63 15.28 8.35
N ALA A 530 52.59 14.96 9.13
CA ALA A 530 51.20 15.09 8.69
C ALA A 530 50.79 16.55 8.42
N ALA A 531 51.24 17.51 9.23
CA ALA A 531 50.97 18.93 9.01
C ALA A 531 51.67 19.45 7.75
N GLU A 532 52.93 19.03 7.55
CA GLU A 532 53.72 19.38 6.36
C GLU A 532 53.13 18.77 5.08
N ALA A 533 52.57 17.56 5.17
CA ALA A 533 51.82 16.90 4.09
C ALA A 533 50.44 17.54 3.84
N GLY A 534 50.02 18.51 4.67
CA GLY A 534 48.77 19.25 4.52
C GLY A 534 47.54 18.56 5.11
N LEU A 535 47.69 17.47 5.88
CA LEU A 535 46.57 16.87 6.61
C LEU A 535 46.06 17.82 7.70
N ARG A 536 44.78 17.69 8.01
CA ARG A 536 44.08 18.52 8.99
C ARG A 536 43.25 17.64 9.92
N GLU A 537 43.04 18.12 11.13
CA GLU A 537 41.99 17.58 11.99
C GLU A 537 40.64 17.69 11.26
N GLY A 538 39.84 16.63 11.30
CA GLY A 538 38.57 16.54 10.57
C GLY A 538 38.65 15.84 9.21
N ASP A 539 39.84 15.45 8.75
CA ASP A 539 40.02 14.70 7.50
C ASP A 539 39.62 13.23 7.66
N TYR A 540 38.84 12.70 6.72
CA TYR A 540 38.57 11.27 6.65
C TYR A 540 39.51 10.61 5.64
N ILE A 541 40.15 9.51 6.03
CA ILE A 541 41.03 8.74 5.16
C ILE A 541 40.16 7.86 4.26
N VAL A 542 40.30 8.03 2.95
CA VAL A 542 39.52 7.28 1.95
C VAL A 542 40.36 6.28 1.18
N ALA A 543 41.66 6.52 1.02
CA ALA A 543 42.58 5.52 0.47
C ALA A 543 44.00 5.70 1.02
N VAL A 544 44.74 4.58 1.11
CA VAL A 544 46.16 4.53 1.47
C VAL A 544 46.93 3.77 0.40
N ASN A 545 47.90 4.41 -0.25
CA ASN A 545 48.67 3.88 -1.38
C ASN A 545 47.76 3.30 -2.50
N GLY A 546 46.65 3.99 -2.77
CA GLY A 546 45.65 3.57 -3.76
C GLY A 546 44.70 2.46 -3.31
N ALA A 547 44.88 1.85 -2.14
CA ALA A 547 43.94 0.89 -1.57
C ALA A 547 42.77 1.62 -0.90
N ASP A 548 41.53 1.33 -1.32
CA ASP A 548 40.31 1.91 -0.74
C ASP A 548 40.18 1.53 0.75
N CYS A 549 39.98 2.53 1.59
CA CYS A 549 39.88 2.42 3.04
C CYS A 549 38.54 2.97 3.57
N ARG A 550 37.57 3.28 2.70
CA ARG A 550 36.29 3.89 3.10
C ARG A 550 35.48 3.04 4.08
N TRP A 551 35.60 1.72 3.95
CA TRP A 551 34.94 0.73 4.81
C TRP A 551 35.92 -0.02 5.73
N ALA A 552 37.20 0.41 5.76
CA ALA A 552 38.22 -0.24 6.57
C ALA A 552 38.04 0.14 8.05
N GLU A 553 38.28 -0.83 8.92
CA GLU A 553 38.31 -0.60 10.36
C GLU A 553 39.59 0.14 10.78
N HIS A 554 39.55 0.79 11.94
CA HIS A 554 40.68 1.55 12.49
C HIS A 554 41.98 0.76 12.48
N ALA A 555 41.94 -0.51 12.88
CA ALA A 555 43.12 -1.37 12.95
C ALA A 555 43.75 -1.61 11.55
N GLU A 556 42.91 -1.77 10.52
CA GLU A 556 43.34 -2.01 9.14
C GLU A 556 44.00 -0.76 8.55
N VAL A 557 43.40 0.41 8.75
CA VAL A 557 43.99 1.69 8.32
C VAL A 557 45.31 1.95 9.04
N VAL A 558 45.37 1.71 10.36
CA VAL A 558 46.62 1.84 11.13
C VAL A 558 47.69 0.86 10.62
N HIS A 559 47.32 -0.36 10.28
CA HIS A 559 48.24 -1.33 9.68
C HIS A 559 48.76 -0.86 8.32
N ALA A 560 47.87 -0.37 7.44
CA ALA A 560 48.23 0.18 6.14
C ALA A 560 49.21 1.36 6.27
N LEU A 561 48.97 2.28 7.21
CA LEU A 561 49.86 3.41 7.49
C LEU A 561 51.21 2.97 8.09
N LYS A 562 51.24 1.88 8.87
CA LYS A 562 52.50 1.34 9.43
C LYS A 562 53.36 0.66 8.38
N SER A 563 52.78 0.19 7.29
CA SER A 563 53.48 -0.49 6.18
C SER A 563 54.30 0.46 5.28
N CYS A 564 54.49 1.71 5.71
CA CYS A 564 55.25 2.76 5.04
C CYS A 564 56.61 2.28 4.52
N THR A 565 56.84 2.45 3.22
CA THR A 565 58.13 2.21 2.56
C THR A 565 58.93 3.52 2.47
N GLU A 566 60.19 3.45 1.99
CA GLU A 566 61.05 4.63 1.79
C GLU A 566 60.46 5.66 0.79
N ARG A 567 59.44 5.29 0.00
CA ARG A 567 58.81 6.17 -1.00
C ARG A 567 57.74 7.12 -0.44
N GLY A 568 57.43 7.03 0.86
CA GLY A 568 56.31 7.76 1.48
C GLY A 568 54.96 7.06 1.31
N LEU A 569 53.96 7.52 2.05
CA LEU A 569 52.57 7.07 1.98
C LEU A 569 51.75 8.06 1.16
N GLU A 570 51.03 7.57 0.17
CA GLU A 570 50.05 8.36 -0.56
C GLU A 570 48.69 8.22 0.13
N LEU A 571 48.12 9.34 0.56
CA LEU A 571 46.83 9.38 1.24
C LEU A 571 45.84 10.19 0.41
N ASP A 572 44.72 9.57 0.09
CA ASP A 572 43.53 10.31 -0.30
C ASP A 572 42.68 10.56 0.93
N VAL A 573 42.33 11.82 1.15
CA VAL A 573 41.45 12.24 2.24
C VAL A 573 40.32 13.10 1.73
N ILE A 574 39.22 13.12 2.48
CA ILE A 574 38.12 14.05 2.28
C ILE A 574 37.92 14.91 3.53
N THR A 575 37.68 16.20 3.32
CA THR A 575 37.34 17.14 4.40
C THR A 575 35.89 17.57 4.22
N LEU A 576 35.03 17.32 5.21
CA LEU A 576 33.66 17.82 5.20
C LEU A 576 33.65 19.35 5.31
N GLN A 577 32.86 20.01 4.47
CA GLN A 577 32.62 21.45 4.58
C GLN A 577 31.55 21.68 5.64
N SER A 578 31.87 22.46 6.68
CA SER A 578 30.89 22.87 7.69
C SER A 578 29.82 23.76 7.06
N HIS A 579 28.56 23.34 7.11
CA HIS A 579 27.44 24.20 6.77
C HIS A 579 27.32 25.31 7.83
N GLU A 580 27.45 26.58 7.43
CA GLU A 580 26.78 27.64 8.18
C GLU A 580 25.28 27.29 8.18
N VAL A 581 24.73 27.03 9.37
CA VAL A 581 23.37 26.55 9.56
C VAL A 581 22.38 27.61 9.09
N GLN A 582 21.93 27.54 7.84
CA GLN A 582 20.61 28.06 7.48
C GLN A 582 19.60 26.96 7.73
N SER A 583 18.87 27.12 8.83
CA SER A 583 17.68 26.35 9.18
C SER A 583 16.62 26.53 8.09
N VAL A 584 16.67 25.72 7.04
CA VAL A 584 15.53 25.51 6.15
C VAL A 584 14.74 24.37 6.78
N HIS A 585 13.65 24.72 7.47
CA HIS A 585 12.59 23.78 7.82
C HIS A 585 12.03 23.18 6.51
N ILE A 586 12.55 22.03 6.10
CA ILE A 586 11.80 21.12 5.24
C ILE A 586 11.16 20.11 6.18
N CYS A 587 9.89 20.33 6.48
CA CYS A 587 9.05 19.36 7.19
C CYS A 587 8.86 18.13 6.30
N ILE A 588 9.73 17.14 6.47
CA ILE A 588 9.35 15.72 6.34
C ILE A 588 9.81 15.09 7.65
N SER A 589 8.91 15.05 8.62
CA SER A 589 9.11 14.26 9.82
C SER A 589 8.91 12.78 9.46
N ASP A 590 9.86 12.22 8.72
CA ASP A 590 10.06 10.78 8.70
C ASP A 590 10.50 10.39 10.12
N LYS A 591 9.56 9.96 10.97
CA LYS A 591 9.90 9.22 12.19
C LYS A 591 10.38 7.83 11.78
N TYR A 592 11.55 7.75 11.14
CA TYR A 592 12.12 6.48 10.69
C TYR A 592 13.00 5.86 11.77
N CYS A 593 12.68 4.60 12.10
CA CYS A 593 13.57 3.69 12.79
C CYS A 593 14.50 3.06 11.73
N PRO A 594 15.83 3.21 11.82
CA PRO A 594 16.74 2.61 10.85
C PRO A 594 16.71 1.08 10.95
N PRO A 595 16.70 0.34 9.83
CA PRO A 595 16.96 -1.09 9.85
C PRO A 595 18.43 -1.27 10.29
N ASN A 596 18.63 -1.78 11.50
CA ASN A 596 19.92 -2.03 12.17
C ASN A 596 20.65 -0.78 12.71
N LYS A 597 20.37 -0.44 13.97
CA LYS A 597 21.43 -0.03 14.90
C LYS A 597 21.54 -1.08 16.01
N PRO A 598 22.71 -1.67 16.29
CA PRO A 598 22.93 -2.25 17.60
C PRO A 598 22.81 -1.12 18.62
N TYR A 599 22.00 -1.31 19.65
CA TYR A 599 21.92 -0.39 20.78
C TYR A 599 23.31 -0.26 21.41
N ILE A 600 24.02 0.82 21.11
CA ILE A 600 25.13 1.27 21.95
C ILE A 600 24.51 2.24 22.94
N ASN A 601 24.25 1.72 24.13
CA ASN A 601 23.97 2.51 25.31
C ASN A 601 25.17 3.43 25.55
N LEU A 602 24.98 4.73 25.40
CA LEU A 602 25.88 5.74 25.94
C LEU A 602 25.06 6.54 26.94
N ASP A 603 24.95 5.99 28.15
CA ASP A 603 24.94 6.81 29.35
C ASP A 603 26.15 7.76 29.26
N PHE A 604 25.95 9.06 29.46
CA PHE A 604 26.80 9.93 30.28
C PHE A 604 26.27 11.39 30.27
N ILE A 605 25.82 11.79 31.47
CA ILE A 605 25.64 13.13 32.06
C ILE A 605 24.47 13.99 31.56
#